data_AF-A0A3S5CVE5-F1
#
_entry.id   AF-A0A3S5CVE5-F1
#
_cell.length_a   1.000
_cell.length_b   1.000
_cell.length_c   1.000
_cell.angle_alpha   90.00
_cell.angle_beta   90.00
_cell.angle_gamma   90.00
#
_symmetry.space_group_name_H-M   'P 1'
#
loop_
_entity.id
_entity.type
_entity.pdbx_description
1 polymer ?
#
loop_
_entity_poly.entity_id
_entity_poly.type
_entity_poly.pdbx_seq_one_letter_code
_entity_poly.pdbx_strand_id
1 'polypeptide(L)'
;MNHSLTILKRALVGEAVMSSELDDLAKCLYNGHLPGEWRRLAPATLKSLANWILHFKARVQQYTSWVGIVLDNIFAPCYCEMSTASKLSKSAVSASIVTTDSKGQTYDISLGFWQHGRS
;
A
#
# COMPACT_ATOMS: atom_id res chain seq x y z
N MET A 1 -9.98 -13.27 6.58
CA MET A 1 -8.80 -14.03 7.07
C MET A 1 -8.05 -13.35 8.19
N ASN A 2 -7.88 -12.02 8.20
CA ASN A 2 -7.17 -11.34 9.30
C ASN A 2 -7.83 -11.60 10.67
N HIS A 3 -9.15 -11.47 10.76
CA HIS A 3 -9.90 -11.70 12.00
C HIS A 3 -9.66 -13.08 12.65
N SER A 4 -9.79 -14.16 11.88
CA SER A 4 -9.57 -15.53 12.37
C SER A 4 -8.14 -15.75 12.89
N LEU A 5 -7.12 -15.19 12.22
CA LEU A 5 -5.73 -15.28 12.66
C LEU A 5 -5.44 -14.45 13.91
N THR A 6 -6.05 -13.26 14.00
CA THR A 6 -5.92 -12.39 15.17
C THR A 6 -6.54 -13.02 16.40
N ILE A 7 -7.72 -13.65 16.27
CA ILE A 7 -8.34 -14.38 17.39
C ILE A 7 -7.49 -15.58 17.79
N LEU A 8 -7.01 -16.38 16.83
CA LEU A 8 -6.12 -17.51 17.12
C LEU A 8 -4.90 -17.06 17.92
N LYS A 9 -4.24 -15.97 17.51
CA LYS A 9 -3.10 -15.41 18.22
C LYS A 9 -3.45 -15.02 19.67
N ARG A 10 -4.60 -14.39 19.89
CA ARG A 10 -5.04 -13.97 21.23
C ARG A 10 -5.42 -15.15 22.12
N ALA A 11 -6.05 -16.17 21.54
CA ALA A 11 -6.40 -17.38 22.25
C ALA A 11 -5.18 -18.21 22.66
N LEU A 12 -4.10 -18.21 21.86
CA LEU A 12 -2.81 -18.80 22.24
C LEU A 12 -2.14 -18.08 23.44
N VAL A 13 -2.43 -16.79 23.63
CA VAL A 13 -1.99 -16.00 24.79
C VAL A 13 -2.96 -16.16 25.99
N GLY A 14 -4.09 -16.85 25.79
CA GLY A 14 -5.12 -17.06 26.82
C GLY A 14 -6.11 -15.90 26.97
N GLU A 15 -6.09 -14.92 26.08
CA GLU A 15 -7.00 -13.76 26.13
C GLU A 15 -8.39 -14.03 25.54
N ALA A 16 -8.53 -15.08 24.74
CA ALA A 16 -9.75 -15.39 24.01
C ALA A 16 -10.07 -16.89 24.11
N VAL A 17 -11.35 -17.21 24.04
CA VAL A 17 -11.85 -18.59 24.07
C VAL A 17 -11.63 -19.25 22.71
N MET A 18 -11.21 -20.52 22.72
CA MET A 18 -11.10 -21.38 21.55
C MET A 18 -12.50 -21.87 21.12
N SER A 19 -12.91 -21.57 19.89
CA SER A 19 -14.04 -22.24 19.23
C SER A 19 -13.55 -23.46 18.44
N SER A 20 -14.44 -24.39 18.11
CA SER A 20 -14.11 -25.57 17.30
C SER A 20 -13.56 -25.19 15.92
N GLU A 21 -14.09 -24.14 15.28
CA GLU A 21 -13.56 -23.70 13.98
C GLU A 21 -12.14 -23.13 14.11
N LEU A 22 -11.81 -22.52 15.25
CA LEU A 22 -10.51 -21.93 15.52
C LEU A 22 -9.45 -23.00 15.83
N ASP A 23 -9.85 -24.07 16.53
CA ASP A 23 -9.00 -25.25 16.77
C ASP A 23 -8.71 -26.01 15.47
N ASP A 24 -9.73 -26.23 14.63
CA ASP A 24 -9.56 -26.82 13.30
C ASP A 24 -8.62 -25.98 12.41
N LEU A 25 -8.73 -24.65 12.49
CA LEU A 25 -7.83 -23.73 11.80
C LEU A 25 -6.39 -23.90 12.31
N ALA A 26 -6.18 -23.96 13.63
CA ALA A 26 -4.85 -24.17 14.23
C ALA A 26 -4.23 -25.50 13.77
N LYS A 27 -5.02 -26.57 13.76
CA LYS A 27 -4.60 -27.90 13.30
C LYS A 27 -4.27 -27.92 11.81
N CYS A 28 -5.03 -27.23 10.98
CA CYS A 28 -4.72 -27.08 9.55
C CYS A 28 -3.40 -26.33 9.34
N LEU A 29 -3.16 -25.25 10.09
CA LEU A 29 -1.92 -24.47 10.01
C LEU A 29 -0.71 -25.29 10.45
N TYR A 30 -0.83 -26.05 11.54
CA TYR A 30 0.24 -26.91 12.04
C TYR A 30 0.64 -27.98 11.02
N ASN A 31 -0.35 -28.58 10.34
CA ASN A 31 -0.12 -29.63 9.33
C ASN A 31 0.16 -29.08 7.92
N GLY A 32 0.17 -27.76 7.71
CA GLY A 32 0.41 -27.17 6.39
C GLY A 32 -0.74 -27.32 5.38
N HIS A 33 -1.96 -27.55 5.86
CA HIS A 33 -3.18 -27.63 5.03
C HIS A 33 -3.94 -26.30 5.03
N LEU A 34 -4.68 -26.05 3.94
CA LEU A 34 -5.52 -24.85 3.83
C LEU A 34 -6.82 -25.03 4.65
N PRO A 35 -7.11 -24.15 5.62
CA PRO A 35 -8.35 -24.22 6.41
C PRO A 35 -9.61 -24.12 5.56
N GLY A 36 -10.68 -24.82 5.97
CA GLY A 36 -11.97 -24.82 5.28
C GLY A 36 -12.59 -23.42 5.17
N GLU A 37 -12.51 -22.62 6.24
CA GLU A 37 -13.00 -21.24 6.29
C GLU A 37 -12.40 -20.35 5.19
N TRP A 38 -11.12 -20.53 4.88
CA TRP A 38 -10.42 -19.72 3.88
C TRP A 38 -10.67 -20.24 2.47
N ARG A 39 -10.88 -21.55 2.34
CA ARG A 39 -11.21 -22.20 1.08
C ARG A 39 -12.57 -21.74 0.54
N ARG A 40 -13.54 -21.42 1.41
CA ARG A 40 -14.81 -20.84 0.94
C ARG A 40 -14.66 -19.43 0.35
N LEU A 41 -13.64 -18.68 0.78
CA LEU A 41 -13.40 -17.30 0.35
C LEU A 41 -12.55 -17.22 -0.93
N ALA A 42 -11.94 -18.34 -1.33
CA ALA A 42 -11.11 -18.42 -2.52
C ALA A 42 -11.72 -19.39 -3.54
N PRO A 43 -11.47 -19.21 -4.85
CA PRO A 43 -11.82 -20.21 -5.84
C PRO A 43 -11.14 -21.54 -5.50
N ALA A 44 -11.74 -22.67 -5.89
CA ALA A 44 -11.26 -24.00 -5.52
C ALA A 44 -9.77 -24.19 -5.89
N THR A 45 -8.90 -24.31 -4.87
CA THR A 45 -7.46 -24.52 -5.04
C THR A 45 -7.03 -25.86 -4.47
N LEU A 46 -6.25 -26.64 -5.23
CA LEU A 46 -5.56 -27.86 -4.77
C LEU A 46 -4.14 -27.60 -4.24
N LYS A 47 -3.81 -26.33 -3.93
CA LYS A 47 -2.47 -25.93 -3.51
C LYS A 47 -2.26 -26.16 -2.02
N SER A 48 -1.04 -26.56 -1.62
CA SER A 48 -0.62 -26.60 -0.20
C SER A 48 -0.64 -25.20 0.42
N LEU A 49 -0.72 -25.12 1.75
CA LEU A 49 -0.80 -23.83 2.46
C LEU A 49 0.35 -22.88 2.09
N ALA A 50 1.58 -23.38 2.05
CA ALA A 50 2.76 -22.58 1.71
C ALA A 50 2.65 -21.97 0.30
N ASN A 51 2.35 -22.78 -0.70
CA ASN A 51 2.15 -22.31 -2.07
C ASN A 51 0.97 -21.33 -2.14
N TRP A 52 -0.12 -21.64 -1.44
CA TRP A 52 -1.31 -20.79 -1.39
C TRP A 52 -1.00 -19.40 -0.81
N ILE A 53 -0.22 -19.29 0.27
CA ILE A 53 0.20 -18.00 0.86
C ILE A 53 1.04 -17.19 -0.13
N LEU A 54 1.99 -17.81 -0.85
CA LEU A 54 2.77 -17.12 -1.87
C LEU A 54 1.86 -16.56 -2.98
N HIS A 55 0.95 -17.39 -3.50
CA HIS A 55 -0.01 -16.95 -4.52
C HIS A 55 -0.92 -15.83 -4.01
N PHE A 56 -1.41 -15.93 -2.77
CA PHE A 56 -2.23 -14.91 -2.16
C PHE A 56 -1.49 -13.58 -2.06
N LYS A 57 -0.23 -13.58 -1.58
CA LYS A 57 0.60 -12.37 -1.48
C LYS A 57 0.85 -11.74 -2.84
N ALA A 58 1.18 -12.54 -3.85
CA ALA A 58 1.38 -12.05 -5.22
C ALA A 58 0.11 -11.40 -5.80
N ARG A 59 -1.07 -12.00 -5.56
CA ARG A 59 -2.35 -11.44 -6.00
C ARG A 59 -2.74 -10.17 -5.25
N VAL A 60 -2.49 -10.11 -3.94
CA VAL A 60 -2.69 -8.88 -3.18
C VAL A 60 -1.83 -7.75 -3.76
N GLN A 61 -0.55 -8.00 -4.01
CA GLN A 61 0.33 -7.00 -4.64
C GLN A 61 -0.17 -6.56 -6.02
N GLN A 62 -0.62 -7.50 -6.85
CA GLN A 62 -1.20 -7.23 -8.16
C GLN A 62 -2.49 -6.41 -8.07
N TYR A 63 -3.39 -6.70 -7.13
CA TYR A 63 -4.61 -5.92 -6.94
C TYR A 63 -4.31 -4.53 -6.37
N THR A 64 -3.34 -4.42 -5.45
CA THR A 64 -2.89 -3.13 -4.94
C THR A 64 -2.25 -2.29 -6.04
N SER A 65 -1.48 -2.89 -6.96
CA SER A 65 -0.93 -2.15 -8.10
C SER A 65 -2.02 -1.75 -9.08
N TRP A 66 -3.02 -2.60 -9.34
CA TRP A 66 -4.17 -2.22 -10.17
C TRP A 66 -4.99 -1.10 -9.56
N VAL A 67 -5.25 -1.14 -8.25
CA VAL A 67 -5.95 -0.04 -7.56
C VAL A 67 -5.08 1.21 -7.57
N GLY A 68 -3.78 1.12 -7.33
CA GLY A 68 -2.86 2.27 -7.42
C GLY A 68 -2.85 2.88 -8.82
N ILE A 69 -2.73 2.06 -9.87
CA ILE A 69 -2.86 2.46 -11.26
C ILE A 69 -4.22 3.11 -11.50
N VAL A 70 -5.31 2.56 -10.99
CA VAL A 70 -6.66 3.15 -11.17
C VAL A 70 -6.81 4.46 -10.41
N LEU A 71 -6.21 4.61 -9.23
CA LEU A 71 -6.21 5.86 -8.49
C LEU A 71 -5.36 6.93 -9.20
N ASP A 72 -4.21 6.55 -9.74
CA ASP A 72 -3.37 7.42 -10.57
C ASP A 72 -4.08 7.74 -11.91
N ASN A 73 -4.78 6.81 -12.55
CA ASN A 73 -5.39 7.02 -13.87
C ASN A 73 -6.80 7.64 -13.85
N ILE A 74 -7.57 7.50 -12.75
CA ILE A 74 -8.90 8.13 -12.63
C ILE A 74 -8.82 9.53 -12.01
N PHE A 75 -7.85 9.80 -11.12
CA PHE A 75 -7.64 11.16 -10.57
C PHE A 75 -6.58 11.98 -11.34
N ALA A 76 -5.88 11.43 -12.34
CA ALA A 76 -4.96 12.19 -13.19
C ALA A 76 -5.43 12.40 -14.64
N PRO A 77 -6.55 13.12 -14.90
CA PRO A 77 -6.61 13.92 -16.12
C PRO A 77 -5.58 15.08 -16.09
N CYS A 78 -4.86 15.30 -14.97
CA CYS A 78 -3.77 16.26 -14.89
C CYS A 78 -2.70 15.81 -13.90
N TYR A 79 -1.83 14.89 -14.32
CA TYR A 79 -0.49 14.80 -13.77
C TYR A 79 0.47 14.48 -14.91
N CYS A 80 0.89 15.53 -15.62
CA CYS A 80 2.07 15.44 -16.49
C CYS A 80 3.33 15.46 -15.61
N GLU A 81 4.24 14.54 -15.93
CA GLU A 81 5.63 14.43 -15.48
C GLU A 81 5.89 14.14 -14.00
N MET A 82 6.49 12.97 -13.75
CA MET A 82 7.85 12.91 -13.20
C MET A 82 8.38 11.47 -13.30
N SER A 83 9.10 11.19 -14.40
CA SER A 83 10.15 10.17 -14.37
C SER A 83 11.38 10.77 -13.69
N THR A 84 12.08 9.94 -12.92
CA THR A 84 13.38 10.14 -12.26
C THR A 84 13.47 11.11 -11.07
N ALA A 85 13.41 10.54 -9.86
CA ALA A 85 14.13 11.09 -8.70
C ALA A 85 14.56 9.95 -7.75
N SER A 86 15.70 9.34 -8.08
CA SER A 86 16.54 8.66 -7.10
C SER A 86 17.06 9.66 -6.07
N LYS A 87 17.00 9.31 -4.77
CA LYS A 87 17.82 9.82 -3.66
C LYS A 87 18.03 11.35 -3.62
N LEU A 88 17.39 12.04 -2.67
CA LEU A 88 18.09 13.16 -2.01
C LEU A 88 17.76 13.25 -0.52
N SER A 89 18.86 13.26 0.23
CA SER A 89 18.99 13.56 1.65
C SER A 89 18.45 14.95 2.00
N LYS A 90 18.11 15.12 3.27
CA LYS A 90 17.65 16.34 3.95
C LYS A 90 18.44 17.60 3.58
N SER A 91 17.69 18.71 3.58
CA SER A 91 18.14 20.12 3.66
C SER A 91 18.52 20.81 2.35
N ALA A 92 17.63 21.68 1.85
CA ALA A 92 18.00 22.85 1.07
C ALA A 92 16.89 23.91 1.19
N VAL A 93 17.30 25.09 1.63
CA VAL A 93 16.52 26.31 1.85
C VAL A 93 16.41 27.06 0.51
N SER A 94 15.19 27.54 0.20
CA SER A 94 14.84 28.52 -0.85
C SER A 94 15.21 28.16 -2.30
N ALA A 95 14.21 27.81 -3.11
CA ALA A 95 14.33 27.77 -4.57
C ALA A 95 13.68 29.04 -5.16
N SER A 96 14.47 29.90 -5.79
CA SER A 96 13.98 30.97 -6.67
C SER A 96 14.02 30.46 -8.11
N ILE A 97 12.90 30.50 -8.82
CA ILE A 97 12.83 30.09 -10.23
C ILE A 97 13.17 31.30 -11.09
N VAL A 98 14.35 31.29 -11.72
CA VAL A 98 14.74 32.27 -12.73
C VAL A 98 14.50 31.65 -14.10
N THR A 99 13.74 32.33 -14.95
CA THR A 99 13.49 31.89 -16.33
C THR A 99 14.02 32.94 -17.30
N THR A 100 14.68 32.47 -18.35
CA THR A 100 15.28 33.29 -19.40
C THR A 100 14.54 33.07 -20.70
N ASP A 101 14.21 34.13 -21.41
CA ASP A 101 13.58 34.03 -22.72
C ASP A 101 14.58 33.61 -23.83
N SER A 102 14.07 33.29 -25.02
CA SER A 102 14.88 32.89 -26.18
C SER A 102 15.74 34.02 -26.78
N LYS A 103 15.73 35.22 -26.20
CA LYS A 103 16.61 36.36 -26.53
C LYS A 103 17.60 36.67 -25.41
N GLY A 104 17.66 35.85 -24.36
CA GLY A 104 18.60 36.00 -23.25
C GLY A 104 18.22 37.07 -22.23
N GLN A 105 16.95 37.52 -22.21
CA GLN A 105 16.44 38.40 -21.16
C GLN A 105 15.96 37.57 -19.98
N THR A 106 16.53 37.84 -18.81
CA THR A 106 16.21 37.17 -17.54
C THR A 106 15.14 37.94 -16.80
N TYR A 107 14.05 37.29 -16.41
CA TYR A 107 13.02 37.89 -15.57
C TYR A 107 12.86 37.11 -14.25
N ASP A 108 12.95 37.85 -13.14
CA ASP A 108 12.70 37.35 -11.78
C ASP A 108 11.19 37.44 -11.52
N ILE A 109 10.51 36.30 -11.58
CA ILE A 109 9.10 36.22 -11.14
C ILE A 109 9.10 35.94 -9.64
N SER A 110 9.40 36.99 -8.86
CA SER A 110 9.05 37.01 -7.44
C SER A 110 7.52 37.06 -7.34
N LEU A 111 6.89 35.88 -7.31
CA LEU A 111 5.50 35.73 -6.89
C LEU A 111 5.39 36.32 -5.48
N GLY A 112 4.83 37.53 -5.39
CA GLY A 112 4.55 38.22 -4.13
C GLY A 112 3.73 37.31 -3.22
N PHE A 113 4.42 36.73 -2.24
CA PHE A 113 3.83 35.96 -1.16
C PHE A 113 2.97 36.92 -0.34
N TRP A 114 1.66 36.97 -0.61
CA TRP A 114 0.70 37.70 0.22
C TRP A 114 0.65 37.05 1.61
N GLN A 115 1.52 37.50 2.52
CA GLN A 115 1.27 37.37 3.95
C GLN A 115 0.15 38.36 4.32
N HIS A 116 -1.07 37.87 4.51
CA HIS A 116 -2.03 38.60 5.33
C HIS A 116 -1.58 38.53 6.79
N GLY A 117 -0.79 39.53 7.19
CA GLY A 117 -0.55 39.89 8.57
C GLY A 117 -1.15 41.27 8.87
N ARG A 118 -2.31 41.28 9.53
CA ARG A 118 -2.81 42.25 10.53
C ARG A 118 -4.30 41.93 10.76
N SER A 119 -4.81 41.77 11.98
CA SER A 119 -4.39 42.33 13.28
C SER A 119 -4.42 41.28 14.38
#